data_AF-A0A0M0VN25-F1
#
_entry.id   AF-A0A0M0VN25-F1
#
_cell.length_a   1.000
_cell.length_b   1.000
_cell.length_c   1.000
_cell.angle_alpha   90.00
_cell.angle_beta   90.00
_cell.angle_gamma   90.00
#
_symmetry.space_group_name_H-M   'P 1'
#
loop_
_entity.id
_entity.type
_entity.pdbx_description
1 polymer ?
#
loop_
_entity_poly.entity_id
_entity_poly.type
_entity_poly.pdbx_seq_one_letter_code
_entity_poly.pdbx_strand_id
1 'polypeptide(L)'
;MTSSDFDSLIRSYGKWLSDNTTYTQLDEWYEVNVPLLDEDNDYTQFYVKPGKNSVTFSDDCATLRRLESHGMTVTESRLAVLKDILNQFGIERNGDELTLTSDTADFADAKNRFLQAIIKVGDMSMLANPMCRRILQMTFVCSLMRTTYGMWKALSSVASLVCCASMTLCCRLRVNRRNDSAHLLRGLPSDSFPVPYFMGGYAGGTKDTK
;
A
#
# COMPACT_ATOMS: atom_id res chain seq x y z
N MET A 1 18.04 15.50 29.98
CA MET A 1 18.34 14.41 29.04
C MET A 1 19.58 14.82 28.28
N THR A 2 20.68 14.12 28.51
CA THR A 2 21.95 14.35 27.80
C THR A 2 21.89 13.68 26.42
N SER A 3 22.81 14.02 25.52
CA SER A 3 22.89 13.37 24.20
C SER A 3 23.09 11.85 24.31
N SER A 4 23.89 11.39 25.27
CA SER A 4 24.11 9.96 25.54
C SER A 4 22.85 9.23 26.01
N ASP A 5 21.95 9.92 26.73
CA ASP A 5 20.68 9.32 27.17
C ASP A 5 19.75 9.09 25.96
N PHE A 6 19.75 10.01 24.99
CA PHE A 6 18.93 9.89 23.79
C PHE A 6 19.43 8.79 22.84
N ASP A 7 20.74 8.64 22.69
CA ASP A 7 21.32 7.54 21.91
C ASP A 7 20.92 6.15 22.47
N SER A 8 20.79 6.05 23.80
CA SER A 8 20.32 4.83 24.45
C SER A 8 18.86 4.51 24.09
N LEU A 9 18.00 5.54 24.02
CA LEU A 9 16.60 5.40 23.58
C LEU A 9 16.49 4.99 22.11
N ILE A 10 17.36 5.51 21.23
CA ILE A 10 17.39 5.10 19.82
C ILE A 10 17.76 3.61 19.71
N ARG A 11 18.80 3.19 20.45
CA ARG A 11 19.25 1.79 20.45
C ARG A 11 18.21 0.84 21.07
N SER A 12 17.45 1.28 22.07
CA SER A 12 16.43 0.44 22.70
C SER A 12 15.30 0.10 21.72
N TYR A 13 14.94 1.01 20.82
CA TYR A 13 13.98 0.70 19.75
C TYR A 13 14.52 -0.33 18.77
N GLY A 14 15.77 -0.16 18.31
CA GLY A 14 16.42 -1.15 17.44
C GLY A 14 16.49 -2.54 18.09
N LYS A 15 16.78 -2.59 19.39
CA LYS A 15 16.76 -3.83 20.17
C LYS A 15 15.35 -4.43 20.25
N TRP A 16 14.35 -3.63 20.60
CA TRP A 16 12.96 -4.08 20.67
C TRP A 16 12.48 -4.64 19.33
N LEU A 17 12.80 -3.96 18.22
CA LEU A 17 12.44 -4.41 16.87
C LEU A 17 13.10 -5.76 16.55
N SER A 18 14.38 -5.93 16.91
CA SER A 18 15.10 -7.19 16.72
C SER A 18 14.53 -8.32 17.58
N ASP A 19 14.25 -8.05 18.86
CA ASP A 19 13.73 -9.06 19.81
C ASP A 19 12.33 -9.55 19.42
N ASN A 20 11.54 -8.71 18.75
CA ASN A 20 10.18 -9.04 18.30
C ASN A 20 10.11 -9.45 16.82
N THR A 21 11.25 -9.51 16.12
CA THR A 21 11.34 -10.07 14.77
C THR A 21 11.64 -11.56 14.88
N THR A 22 10.81 -12.40 14.28
CA THR A 22 11.02 -13.85 14.21
C THR A 22 11.35 -14.28 12.80
N TYR A 23 12.05 -15.40 12.64
CA TYR A 23 12.29 -16.00 11.33
C TYR A 23 12.25 -17.53 11.38
N THR A 24 11.86 -18.14 10.28
CA THR A 24 11.84 -19.59 10.07
C THR A 24 12.55 -19.91 8.75
N GLN A 25 13.45 -20.90 8.75
CA GLN A 25 14.14 -21.31 7.54
C GLN A 25 13.26 -22.27 6.72
N LEU A 26 13.13 -21.99 5.42
CA LEU A 26 12.40 -22.76 4.41
C LEU A 26 13.34 -23.00 3.22
N ASP A 27 14.05 -24.12 3.22
CA ASP A 27 15.10 -24.44 2.23
C ASP A 27 16.14 -23.32 2.08
N GLU A 28 16.14 -22.62 0.95
CA GLU A 28 17.02 -21.50 0.61
C GLU A 28 16.48 -20.14 1.07
N TRP A 29 15.24 -20.11 1.56
CA TRP A 29 14.53 -18.91 2.00
C TRP A 29 14.43 -18.86 3.52
N TYR A 30 14.26 -17.65 4.03
CA TYR A 30 13.91 -17.36 5.41
C TYR A 30 12.59 -16.59 5.37
N GLU A 31 11.54 -17.17 5.94
CA GLU A 31 10.32 -16.43 6.27
C GLU A 31 10.62 -15.55 7.47
N VAL A 32 10.35 -14.25 7.37
CA VAL A 32 10.64 -13.25 8.40
C VAL A 32 9.33 -12.54 8.75
N ASN A 33 8.99 -12.55 10.04
CA ASN A 33 7.87 -11.79 10.59
C ASN A 33 8.41 -10.63 11.43
N VAL A 34 8.05 -9.41 11.06
CA VAL A 34 8.49 -8.17 11.72
C VAL A 34 7.28 -7.51 12.40
N PRO A 35 7.44 -6.91 13.59
CA PRO A 35 6.34 -6.25 14.31
C PRO A 35 5.98 -4.87 13.71
N LEU A 36 5.88 -4.81 12.38
CA LEU A 36 5.28 -3.71 11.64
C LEU A 36 3.91 -4.17 11.17
N LEU A 37 2.90 -3.33 11.36
CA LEU A 37 1.53 -3.71 11.07
C LEU A 37 1.21 -3.48 9.60
N ASP A 38 0.54 -4.46 8.99
CA ASP A 38 -0.08 -4.32 7.68
C ASP A 38 -1.52 -3.76 7.80
N GLU A 39 -2.25 -3.73 6.68
CA GLU A 39 -3.61 -3.18 6.63
C GLU A 39 -4.64 -3.96 7.46
N ASP A 40 -4.35 -5.23 7.79
CA ASP A 40 -5.18 -6.11 8.61
C ASP A 40 -4.80 -6.05 10.10
N ASN A 41 -3.77 -5.25 10.46
CA ASN A 41 -3.12 -5.20 11.77
C ASN A 41 -2.36 -6.47 12.15
N ASP A 42 -1.92 -7.24 11.16
CA ASP A 42 -1.04 -8.38 11.38
C ASP A 42 0.42 -7.97 11.26
N TYR A 43 1.32 -8.78 11.83
CA TYR A 43 2.76 -8.56 11.66
C TYR A 43 3.15 -8.80 10.20
N THR A 44 3.93 -7.88 9.66
CA THR A 44 4.36 -7.94 8.26
C THR A 44 5.29 -9.13 8.05
N GLN A 45 4.84 -10.07 7.22
CA GLN A 45 5.58 -11.24 6.78
C GLN A 45 6.21 -10.99 5.41
N PHE A 46 7.45 -11.44 5.22
CA PHE A 46 8.13 -11.48 3.92
C PHE A 46 9.24 -12.53 3.91
N TYR A 47 9.79 -12.79 2.74
CA TYR A 47 10.80 -13.82 2.51
C TYR A 47 12.14 -13.22 2.12
N VAL A 48 13.22 -13.83 2.61
CA VAL A 48 14.59 -13.44 2.34
C VAL A 48 15.38 -14.64 1.83
N LYS A 49 16.02 -14.51 0.68
CA LYS A 49 16.97 -15.48 0.14
C LYS A 49 18.37 -14.89 0.12
N PRO A 50 19.26 -15.30 1.04
CA PRO A 50 20.66 -14.90 0.99
C PRO A 50 21.38 -15.65 -0.14
N GLY A 51 22.08 -14.90 -0.99
CA GLY A 51 23.03 -15.39 -1.98
C GLY A 51 24.48 -15.20 -1.50
N LYS A 52 25.44 -15.43 -2.41
CA LYS A 52 26.87 -15.31 -2.09
C LYS A 52 27.28 -13.87 -1.77
N ASN A 53 26.83 -12.92 -2.60
CA ASN A 53 27.10 -11.48 -2.47
C ASN A 53 25.83 -10.63 -2.59
N SER A 54 24.68 -11.28 -2.71
CA SER A 54 23.40 -10.63 -2.92
C SER A 54 22.38 -11.14 -1.91
N VAL A 55 21.30 -10.41 -1.74
CA VAL A 55 20.13 -10.80 -0.99
C VAL A 55 18.89 -10.46 -1.80
N THR A 56 17.94 -11.39 -1.84
CA THR A 56 16.65 -11.19 -2.51
C THR A 56 15.54 -11.21 -1.49
N PHE A 57 14.64 -10.23 -1.57
CA PHE A 57 13.41 -10.11 -0.79
C PHE A 57 12.23 -10.45 -1.69
N SER A 58 11.23 -11.13 -1.14
CA SER A 58 9.97 -11.44 -1.82
C SER A 58 8.80 -11.34 -0.84
N ASP A 59 7.62 -10.97 -1.35
CA ASP A 59 6.36 -10.97 -0.62
C ASP A 59 5.50 -12.22 -0.91
N ASP A 60 5.98 -13.17 -1.70
CA ASP A 60 5.26 -14.37 -2.15
C ASP A 60 3.84 -14.08 -2.69
N CYS A 61 3.71 -12.98 -3.45
CA CYS A 61 2.45 -12.48 -3.99
C CYS A 61 1.41 -12.06 -2.95
N ALA A 62 1.74 -12.07 -1.64
CA ALA A 62 0.78 -11.85 -0.56
C ALA A 62 0.14 -10.46 -0.66
N THR A 63 0.94 -9.43 -0.96
CA THR A 63 0.49 -8.04 -0.95
C THR A 63 -0.58 -7.79 -2.01
N LEU A 64 -0.33 -8.20 -3.26
CA LEU A 64 -1.28 -7.98 -4.36
C LEU A 64 -2.53 -8.85 -4.22
N ARG A 65 -2.38 -10.11 -3.79
CA ARG A 65 -3.53 -11.00 -3.51
C ARG A 65 -4.42 -10.46 -2.39
N ARG A 66 -3.82 -9.88 -1.35
CA ARG A 66 -4.56 -9.25 -0.25
C ARG A 66 -5.36 -8.04 -0.75
N LEU A 67 -4.74 -7.17 -1.56
CA LEU A 67 -5.46 -6.04 -2.17
C LEU A 67 -6.67 -6.50 -3.00
N GLU A 68 -6.52 -7.57 -3.79
CA GLU A 68 -7.64 -8.16 -4.54
C GLU A 68 -8.74 -8.67 -3.60
N SER A 69 -8.36 -9.33 -2.49
CA SER A 69 -9.30 -9.80 -1.47
C SER A 69 -10.07 -8.66 -0.79
N HIS A 70 -9.44 -7.49 -0.64
CA HIS A 70 -10.08 -6.25 -0.17
C HIS A 70 -10.94 -5.55 -1.23
N GLY A 71 -11.14 -6.18 -2.40
CA GLY A 71 -11.98 -5.65 -3.47
C GLY A 71 -11.31 -4.57 -4.30
N MET A 72 -9.97 -4.49 -4.31
CA MET A 72 -9.27 -3.61 -5.22
C MET A 72 -9.39 -4.12 -6.66
N THR A 73 -10.28 -3.51 -7.43
CA THR A 73 -10.32 -3.69 -8.89
C THR A 73 -9.03 -3.20 -9.57
N VAL A 74 -8.49 -4.00 -10.47
CA VAL A 74 -7.35 -3.64 -11.32
C VAL A 74 -7.82 -2.62 -12.36
N THR A 75 -7.41 -1.37 -12.19
CA THR A 75 -7.64 -0.28 -13.16
C THR A 75 -6.31 0.31 -13.58
N GLU A 76 -6.22 0.89 -14.79
CA GLU A 76 -4.99 1.54 -15.27
C GLU A 76 -4.46 2.60 -14.30
N SER A 77 -5.35 3.38 -13.69
CA SER A 77 -4.97 4.39 -12.71
C SER A 77 -4.34 3.80 -11.45
N ARG A 78 -4.83 2.63 -10.98
CA ARG A 78 -4.28 1.96 -9.80
C ARG A 78 -2.96 1.26 -10.13
N LEU A 79 -2.85 0.69 -11.32
CA LEU A 79 -1.59 0.14 -11.81
C LEU A 79 -0.51 1.22 -11.95
N ALA A 80 -0.87 2.43 -12.38
CA ALA A 80 0.05 3.56 -12.41
C ALA A 80 0.55 3.94 -11.01
N VAL A 81 -0.37 4.06 -10.03
CA VAL A 81 0.00 4.32 -8.62
C VAL A 81 0.88 3.22 -8.05
N LEU A 82 0.54 1.95 -8.29
CA LEU A 82 1.36 0.81 -7.89
C LEU A 82 2.76 0.93 -8.47
N LYS A 83 2.87 1.16 -9.78
CA LYS A 83 4.16 1.31 -10.46
C LYS A 83 5.00 2.46 -9.89
N ASP A 84 4.38 3.59 -9.58
CA ASP A 84 5.06 4.74 -8.98
C ASP A 84 5.61 4.40 -7.58
N ILE A 85 4.83 3.68 -6.75
CA ILE A 85 5.28 3.21 -5.43
C ILE A 85 6.46 2.24 -5.59
N LEU A 86 6.34 1.24 -6.47
CA LEU A 86 7.40 0.24 -6.67
C LEU A 86 8.71 0.90 -7.14
N ASN A 87 8.63 1.85 -8.09
CA ASN A 87 9.78 2.60 -8.56
C ASN A 87 10.43 3.44 -7.45
N GLN A 88 9.63 4.02 -6.55
CA GLN A 88 10.14 4.83 -5.43
C GLN A 88 11.06 4.03 -4.51
N PHE A 89 10.78 2.74 -4.32
CA PHE A 89 11.53 1.87 -3.42
C PHE A 89 12.50 0.92 -4.13
N GLY A 90 12.53 0.95 -5.47
CA GLY A 90 13.37 0.06 -6.29
C GLY A 90 12.92 -1.39 -6.24
N ILE A 91 11.59 -1.62 -6.23
CA ILE A 91 10.99 -2.95 -6.25
C ILE A 91 10.59 -3.32 -7.67
N GLU A 92 10.87 -4.56 -8.01
CA GLU A 92 10.46 -5.18 -9.26
C GLU A 92 9.19 -6.01 -9.03
N ARG A 93 8.31 -6.03 -10.03
CA ARG A 93 7.10 -6.85 -10.02
C ARG A 93 7.21 -7.93 -11.09
N ASN A 94 7.09 -9.19 -10.68
CA ASN A 94 7.03 -10.34 -11.59
C ASN A 94 5.68 -11.06 -11.44
N GLY A 95 4.77 -10.85 -12.39
CA GLY A 95 3.39 -11.31 -12.23
C GLY A 95 2.74 -10.60 -11.04
N ASP A 96 2.43 -11.33 -9.97
CA ASP A 96 1.89 -10.77 -8.72
C ASP A 96 2.90 -10.74 -7.57
N GLU A 97 4.13 -11.19 -7.81
CA GLU A 97 5.19 -11.20 -6.81
C GLU A 97 5.95 -9.87 -6.83
N LEU A 98 6.20 -9.31 -5.65
CA LEU A 98 7.02 -8.13 -5.44
C LEU A 98 8.39 -8.55 -4.92
N THR A 99 9.43 -8.21 -5.66
CA THR A 99 10.80 -8.64 -5.37
C THR A 99 11.77 -7.47 -5.34
N LEU A 100 12.77 -7.55 -4.46
CA LEU A 100 13.89 -6.61 -4.42
C LEU A 100 15.18 -7.39 -4.24
N THR A 101 16.17 -7.16 -5.10
CA THR A 101 17.51 -7.75 -4.95
C THR A 101 18.53 -6.66 -4.73
N SER A 102 19.43 -6.85 -3.77
CA SER A 102 20.52 -5.91 -3.46
C SER A 102 21.79 -6.67 -3.09
N ASP A 103 22.90 -5.94 -2.95
CA ASP A 103 24.11 -6.47 -2.34
C ASP A 103 23.88 -6.76 -0.84
N THR A 104 24.59 -7.74 -0.30
CA THR A 104 24.52 -8.06 1.14
C THR A 104 25.01 -6.92 2.04
N ALA A 105 25.88 -6.04 1.53
CA ALA A 105 26.35 -4.85 2.25
C ALA A 105 25.20 -3.86 2.53
N ASP A 106 24.19 -3.82 1.66
CA ASP A 106 23.05 -2.90 1.75
C ASP A 106 21.81 -3.55 2.36
N PHE A 107 21.95 -4.71 3.00
CA PHE A 107 20.84 -5.50 3.53
C PHE A 107 19.85 -4.68 4.37
N ALA A 108 20.36 -3.83 5.27
CA ALA A 108 19.51 -3.03 6.17
C ALA A 108 18.68 -1.99 5.41
N ASP A 109 19.29 -1.30 4.44
CA ASP A 109 18.59 -0.33 3.59
C ASP A 109 17.57 -1.03 2.70
N ALA A 110 17.98 -2.11 2.03
CA ALA A 110 17.14 -2.91 1.15
C ALA A 110 15.92 -3.49 1.89
N LYS A 111 16.13 -4.07 3.09
CA LYS A 111 15.04 -4.54 3.96
C LYS A 111 14.09 -3.42 4.33
N ASN A 112 14.61 -2.24 4.71
CA ASN A 112 13.77 -1.09 5.05
C ASN A 112 12.95 -0.60 3.85
N ARG A 113 13.55 -0.47 2.66
CA ARG A 113 12.83 -0.10 1.44
C ARG A 113 11.76 -1.11 1.07
N PHE A 114 12.08 -2.41 1.17
CA PHE A 114 11.13 -3.49 0.89
C PHE A 114 9.90 -3.42 1.80
N LEU A 115 10.13 -3.35 3.12
CA LEU A 115 9.06 -3.25 4.13
C LEU A 115 8.20 -2.00 3.92
N GLN A 116 8.83 -0.83 3.71
CA GLN A 116 8.08 0.41 3.48
C GLN A 116 7.20 0.32 2.23
N ALA A 117 7.69 -0.32 1.17
CA ALA A 117 6.93 -0.45 -0.06
C ALA A 117 5.74 -1.39 0.07
N ILE A 118 5.90 -2.59 0.65
CA ILE A 118 4.78 -3.54 0.76
C ILE A 118 3.66 -2.98 1.65
N ILE A 119 4.01 -2.30 2.75
CA ILE A 119 3.05 -1.57 3.59
C ILE A 119 2.37 -0.46 2.78
N LYS A 120 3.16 0.31 2.00
CA LYS A 120 2.63 1.40 1.18
C LYS A 120 1.70 0.93 0.06
N VAL A 121 1.98 -0.24 -0.50
CA VAL A 121 1.11 -0.89 -1.48
C VAL A 121 -0.15 -1.39 -0.77
N GLY A 122 -0.05 -2.00 0.41
CA GLY A 122 -1.21 -2.41 1.24
C GLY A 122 -2.17 -1.26 1.55
N ASP A 123 -1.65 -0.05 1.83
CA ASP A 123 -2.45 1.17 2.04
C ASP A 123 -3.38 1.52 0.84
N MET A 124 -3.12 0.99 -0.36
CA MET A 124 -3.98 1.20 -1.53
C MET A 124 -5.38 0.60 -1.32
N SER A 125 -5.53 -0.40 -0.43
CA SER A 125 -6.82 -0.97 -0.02
C SER A 125 -7.76 0.10 0.56
N MET A 126 -7.22 1.10 1.28
CA MET A 126 -8.01 2.20 1.85
C MET A 126 -8.71 3.04 0.78
N LEU A 127 -8.14 3.11 -0.43
CA LEU A 127 -8.74 3.83 -1.57
C LEU A 127 -9.88 3.04 -2.23
N ALA A 128 -9.99 1.73 -1.97
CA ALA A 128 -11.11 0.91 -2.41
C ALA A 128 -12.36 1.11 -1.53
N ASN A 129 -12.17 1.42 -0.23
CA ASN A 129 -13.30 1.63 0.68
C ASN A 129 -14.01 2.99 0.42
N PRO A 130 -15.30 2.99 0.05
CA PRO A 130 -16.03 4.22 -0.27
C PRO A 130 -16.19 5.17 0.92
N MET A 131 -16.15 4.68 2.16
CA MET A 131 -16.19 5.52 3.36
C MET A 131 -14.86 6.27 3.56
N CYS A 132 -13.73 5.57 3.46
CA CYS A 132 -12.41 6.18 3.55
C CYS A 132 -12.17 7.18 2.41
N ARG A 133 -12.61 6.85 1.19
CA ARG A 133 -12.54 7.76 0.04
C ARG A 133 -13.25 9.08 0.29
N ARG A 134 -14.41 9.07 0.95
CA ARG A 134 -15.16 10.28 1.29
C ARG A 134 -14.42 11.14 2.32
N ILE A 135 -13.88 10.53 3.37
CA ILE A 135 -13.12 11.26 4.40
C ILE A 135 -11.85 11.88 3.80
N LEU A 136 -11.11 11.14 2.98
CA LEU A 136 -9.91 11.64 2.29
C LEU A 136 -10.24 12.75 1.27
N GLN A 137 -11.38 12.69 0.58
CA GLN A 137 -11.84 13.80 -0.25
C GLN A 137 -12.21 15.04 0.56
N MET A 138 -12.86 14.85 1.71
CA MET A 138 -13.27 15.95 2.58
C MET A 138 -12.07 16.67 3.21
N THR A 139 -11.01 15.97 3.61
CA THR A 139 -9.79 16.61 4.13
C THR A 139 -9.10 17.47 3.07
N PHE A 140 -9.03 17.02 1.81
CA PHE A 140 -8.52 17.83 0.70
C PHE A 140 -9.37 19.09 0.45
N VAL A 141 -10.71 18.97 0.48
CA VAL A 141 -11.62 20.12 0.33
C VAL A 141 -11.45 21.10 1.50
N CYS A 142 -11.38 20.62 2.74
CA CYS A 142 -11.14 21.46 3.91
C CYS A 142 -9.77 22.15 3.89
N SER A 143 -8.73 21.51 3.35
CA SER A 143 -7.42 22.12 3.18
C SER A 143 -7.43 23.23 2.12
N LEU A 144 -8.10 23.00 0.97
CA LEU A 144 -8.34 24.05 -0.02
C LEU A 144 -9.21 25.19 0.53
N MET A 145 -10.20 24.88 1.37
CA MET A 145 -11.00 25.90 2.02
C MET A 145 -10.16 26.73 3.00
N ARG A 146 -9.23 26.15 3.76
CA ARG A 146 -8.36 26.94 4.66
C ARG A 146 -7.40 27.85 3.91
N THR A 147 -6.82 27.40 2.78
CA THR A 147 -5.93 28.26 1.99
C THR A 147 -6.71 29.37 1.30
N THR A 148 -7.88 29.09 0.75
CA THR A 148 -8.74 30.12 0.14
C THR A 148 -9.33 31.10 1.17
N TYR A 149 -9.71 30.63 2.36
CA TYR A 149 -10.20 31.49 3.46
C TYR A 149 -9.07 32.34 4.08
N GLY A 150 -7.85 31.80 4.16
CA GLY A 150 -6.65 32.54 4.55
C GLY A 150 -6.30 33.64 3.54
N MET A 151 -6.43 33.38 2.24
CA MET A 151 -6.29 34.39 1.18
C MET A 151 -7.41 35.44 1.21
N TRP A 152 -8.64 35.05 1.56
CA TRP A 152 -9.79 35.96 1.64
C TRP A 152 -9.63 37.00 2.77
N LYS A 153 -9.05 36.63 3.92
CA LYS A 153 -8.68 37.58 4.97
C LYS A 153 -7.55 38.56 4.56
N ALA A 154 -6.71 38.18 3.60
CA ALA A 154 -5.62 39.02 3.11
C ALA A 154 -6.02 39.95 1.94
N LEU A 155 -7.16 39.71 1.30
CA LEU A 155 -7.60 40.43 0.10
C LEU A 155 -9.06 40.88 0.21
N SER A 156 -9.31 41.91 1.02
CA SER A 156 -10.60 42.60 1.08
C SER A 156 -10.77 43.59 -0.09
N SER A 157 -10.72 43.10 -1.32
CA SER A 157 -11.07 43.91 -2.51
C SER A 157 -11.88 43.10 -3.52
N VAL A 158 -12.84 43.78 -4.16
CA VAL A 158 -13.94 43.24 -4.97
C VAL A 158 -13.46 42.34 -6.13
N ALA A 159 -12.22 42.52 -6.59
CA ALA A 159 -11.60 41.68 -7.63
C ALA A 159 -11.43 40.20 -7.23
N SER A 160 -11.32 39.90 -5.93
CA SER A 160 -11.09 38.54 -5.43
C SER A 160 -12.34 37.64 -5.52
N LEU A 161 -13.54 38.23 -5.48
CA LEU A 161 -14.82 37.51 -5.54
C LEU A 161 -15.09 36.86 -6.91
N VAL A 162 -14.69 37.53 -8.00
CA VAL A 162 -14.86 37.01 -9.37
C VAL A 162 -13.93 35.82 -9.63
N CYS A 163 -12.70 35.87 -9.09
CA CYS A 163 -11.72 34.80 -9.22
C CYS A 163 -12.16 33.54 -8.44
N CYS A 164 -12.71 33.73 -7.24
CA CYS A 164 -13.17 32.64 -6.38
C CYS A 164 -14.42 31.92 -6.95
N ALA A 165 -15.35 32.66 -7.56
CA ALA A 165 -16.51 32.08 -8.25
C ALA A 165 -16.09 31.23 -9.47
N SER A 166 -15.10 31.69 -10.24
CA SER A 166 -14.58 30.97 -11.41
C SER A 166 -13.84 29.68 -11.02
N MET A 167 -13.05 29.70 -9.94
CA MET A 167 -12.40 28.48 -9.42
C MET A 167 -13.39 27.46 -8.87
N THR A 168 -14.45 27.91 -8.20
CA THR A 168 -15.49 27.01 -7.67
C THR A 168 -16.31 26.36 -8.78
N LEU A 169 -16.61 27.12 -9.85
CA LEU A 169 -17.29 26.60 -11.04
C LEU A 169 -16.38 25.63 -11.82
N CYS A 170 -15.09 25.91 -11.95
CA CYS A 170 -14.12 25.04 -12.60
C CYS A 170 -13.92 23.72 -11.82
N CYS A 171 -13.92 23.75 -10.49
CA CYS A 171 -13.92 22.55 -9.65
C CYS A 171 -15.21 21.73 -9.80
N ARG A 172 -16.40 22.37 -9.82
CA ARG A 172 -17.68 21.68 -10.09
C ARG A 172 -17.70 21.02 -11.46
N LEU A 173 -17.24 21.71 -12.50
CA LEU A 173 -17.20 21.19 -13.87
C LEU A 173 -16.22 20.03 -14.02
N ARG A 174 -15.08 20.04 -13.32
CA ARG A 174 -14.10 18.94 -13.34
C ARG A 174 -14.57 17.69 -12.59
N VAL A 175 -15.41 17.84 -11.57
CA VAL A 175 -16.06 16.72 -10.86
C VAL A 175 -17.18 16.10 -11.72
N ASN A 176 -18.04 16.92 -12.34
CA ASN A 176 -19.09 16.39 -13.22
C ASN A 176 -18.52 15.67 -14.45
N ARG A 177 -17.45 16.20 -15.06
CA ARG A 177 -16.81 15.57 -16.23
C ARG A 177 -16.21 14.18 -15.93
N ARG A 178 -15.91 13.85 -14.66
CA ARG A 178 -15.49 12.49 -14.24
C ARG A 178 -16.66 11.55 -13.98
N ASN A 179 -17.83 12.06 -13.61
CA ASN A 179 -19.04 11.25 -13.41
C ASN A 179 -19.75 10.92 -14.73
N ASP A 180 -19.67 11.81 -15.73
CA ASP A 180 -20.31 11.57 -17.04
C ASP A 180 -19.65 10.43 -17.83
N SER A 181 -18.34 10.19 -17.66
CA SER A 181 -17.65 9.04 -18.26
C SER A 181 -18.08 7.69 -17.69
N ALA A 182 -18.67 7.65 -16.50
CA ALA A 182 -19.15 6.41 -15.88
C ALA A 182 -20.53 5.98 -16.40
N HIS A 183 -21.28 6.89 -17.05
CA HIS A 183 -22.59 6.60 -17.62
C HIS A 183 -22.53 6.03 -19.05
N LEU A 184 -21.43 6.25 -19.78
CA LEU A 184 -21.26 5.83 -21.18
C LEU A 184 -20.75 4.39 -21.37
N LEU A 185 -20.51 3.63 -20.29
CA LEU A 185 -20.09 2.22 -20.36
C LEU A 185 -21.15 1.23 -19.84
N ARG A 186 -22.40 1.67 -19.60
CA ARG A 186 -23.53 0.76 -19.35
C ARG A 186 -24.14 0.30 -20.67
N GLY A 187 -23.46 -0.62 -21.35
CA GLY A 187 -23.96 -1.13 -22.62
C GLY A 187 -23.11 -2.24 -23.21
N LEU A 188 -22.79 -3.28 -22.42
CA LEU A 188 -22.33 -4.56 -22.97
C LEU A 188 -23.06 -5.71 -22.26
N PRO A 189 -23.54 -6.72 -23.01
CA PRO A 189 -24.41 -7.76 -22.46
C PRO A 189 -23.64 -8.71 -21.55
N SER A 190 -24.30 -9.08 -20.45
CA SER A 190 -23.98 -10.23 -19.63
C SER A 190 -24.23 -11.50 -20.43
N ASP A 191 -23.21 -12.29 -20.76
CA ASP A 191 -23.38 -13.70 -21.06
C ASP A 191 -22.08 -14.49 -20.88
N SER A 192 -22.23 -15.69 -20.33
CA SER A 192 -21.27 -16.80 -20.21
C SER A 192 -20.12 -16.71 -19.17
N PHE A 193 -20.48 -16.96 -17.90
CA PHE A 193 -19.59 -17.65 -16.95
C PHE A 193 -19.79 -19.17 -17.10
N PRO A 194 -18.71 -19.95 -17.31
CA PRO A 194 -18.61 -21.28 -16.75
C PRO A 194 -17.49 -21.30 -15.70
N VAL A 195 -17.88 -21.54 -14.44
CA VAL A 195 -16.98 -21.87 -13.34
C VAL A 195 -16.73 -23.37 -13.38
N PRO A 196 -15.48 -23.88 -13.50
CA PRO A 196 -15.19 -25.25 -13.12
C PRO A 196 -15.03 -25.31 -11.60
N TYR A 197 -15.96 -26.02 -10.96
CA TYR A 197 -15.76 -26.61 -9.64
C TYR A 197 -14.50 -27.50 -9.67
N PHE A 198 -13.56 -27.29 -8.76
CA PHE A 198 -12.62 -28.33 -8.35
C PHE A 198 -12.87 -28.71 -6.89
N MET A 199 -13.39 -29.92 -6.74
CA MET A 199 -13.44 -30.73 -5.52
C MET A 199 -12.04 -31.25 -5.20
N GLY A 200 -11.64 -31.14 -3.93
CA GLY A 200 -10.51 -31.84 -3.31
C GLY A 200 -10.32 -31.23 -1.91
N GLY A 201 -10.64 -31.88 -0.79
CA GLY A 201 -10.58 -33.29 -0.47
C GLY A 201 -9.40 -33.56 0.46
N TYR A 202 -9.31 -32.87 1.61
CA TYR A 202 -8.37 -33.22 2.67
C TYR A 202 -9.07 -34.18 3.64
N ALA A 203 -8.85 -35.48 3.44
CA ALA A 203 -9.14 -36.51 4.42
C ALA A 203 -8.04 -36.49 5.48
N GLY A 204 -8.46 -36.28 6.74
CA GLY A 204 -7.61 -36.39 7.91
C GLY A 204 -7.13 -37.82 8.12
N GLY A 205 -5.86 -37.94 8.50
CA GLY A 205 -5.25 -39.17 8.98
C GLY A 205 -4.58 -38.93 10.32
N THR A 206 -5.28 -39.27 11.39
CA THR A 206 -4.73 -39.50 12.73
C THR A 206 -3.68 -40.62 12.68
N LYS A 207 -2.54 -40.45 13.35
CA LYS A 207 -1.87 -41.55 14.05
C LYS A 207 -1.20 -41.06 15.33
N ASP A 208 -1.66 -41.66 16.42
CA ASP A 208 -1.14 -41.58 17.77
C ASP A 208 0.26 -42.20 17.93
N THR A 209 0.99 -41.67 18.92
CA THR A 209 1.93 -42.31 19.85
C THR A 209 2.94 -43.35 19.33
N LYS A 210 4.24 -43.07 19.53
CA LYS A 210 5.03 -43.60 20.67
C LYS A 210 6.34 -42.83 20.83
#